data_AF-A0A8C0K806-F1
#
_entry.id   AF-A0A8C0K806-F1
#
_cell.length_a   1.000
_cell.length_b   1.000
_cell.length_c   1.000
_cell.angle_alpha   90.00
_cell.angle_beta   90.00
_cell.angle_gamma   90.00
#
_symmetry.space_group_name_H-M   'P 1'
#
loop_
_entity.id
_entity.type
_entity.pdbx_description
1 polymer ?
#
loop_
_entity_poly.entity_id
_entity_poly.type
_entity_poly.pdbx_seq_one_letter_code
_entity_poly.pdbx_strand_id
1 'polypeptide(L)' 'SKQDTLALRRKHIGPSCKVFFAADPVKIVRAQRQYMFDERGDQYLDCINNVAHGKRPG' A
#
# COMPACT_ATOMS: atom_id res chain seq x y z
N SER A 1 10.36 10.77 -0.09
CA SER A 1 9.55 10.76 1.16
C SER A 1 8.10 10.34 0.87
N LYS A 2 7.22 10.26 1.88
CA LYS A 2 5.75 10.07 1.69
C LYS A 2 5.12 11.25 0.94
N GLN A 3 5.56 12.47 1.24
CA GLN A 3 5.09 13.69 0.58
C GLN A 3 5.47 13.74 -0.92
N ASP A 4 6.70 13.34 -1.27
CA ASP A 4 7.14 13.31 -2.68
C ASP A 4 6.32 12.29 -3.49
N THR A 5 6.04 11.13 -2.91
CA THR A 5 5.19 10.10 -3.54
C THR A 5 3.79 10.65 -3.82
N LEU A 6 3.20 11.41 -2.89
CA LEU A 6 1.90 12.06 -3.09
C LEU A 6 1.96 13.17 -4.15
N ALA A 7 3.05 13.94 -4.21
CA ALA A 7 3.25 14.97 -5.23
C ALA A 7 3.34 14.36 -6.64
N LEU A 8 4.11 13.29 -6.80
CA LEU A 8 4.21 12.55 -8.05
C LEU A 8 2.86 11.93 -8.44
N ARG A 9 2.11 11.37 -7.48
CA ARG A 9 0.77 10.86 -7.74
C ARG A 9 -0.15 11.94 -8.32
N ARG A 10 -0.21 13.12 -7.71
CA ARG A 10 -1.05 14.23 -8.21
C ARG A 10 -0.68 14.66 -9.62
N LYS A 11 0.60 14.55 -9.99
CA LYS A 11 1.11 14.88 -11.33
C LYS A 11 0.76 13.82 -12.37
N HIS A 12 0.75 12.54 -11.99
CA HIS A 12 0.74 11.42 -12.93
C HIS A 12 -0.52 10.55 -12.91
N ILE A 13 -1.33 10.60 -11.85
CA ILE A 13 -2.49 9.72 -11.62
C ILE A 13 -3.74 10.58 -11.50
N GLY A 14 -4.76 10.26 -12.31
CA GLY A 14 -6.03 10.98 -12.33
C GLY A 14 -6.85 10.85 -11.02
N PRO A 15 -7.73 11.82 -10.73
CA PRO A 15 -8.50 11.87 -9.48
C PRO A 15 -9.53 10.74 -9.33
N SER A 16 -9.87 10.03 -10.42
CA SER A 16 -10.72 8.84 -10.39
C SER A 16 -10.09 7.69 -9.58
N CYS A 17 -8.77 7.60 -9.53
CA CYS A 17 -8.06 6.66 -8.67
C CYS A 17 -8.03 7.22 -7.24
N LYS A 18 -8.96 6.79 -6.39
CA LYS A 18 -9.01 7.24 -4.99
C LYS A 18 -7.83 6.69 -4.18
N VAL A 19 -7.39 7.49 -3.22
CA VAL A 19 -6.41 7.08 -2.20
C VAL A 19 -7.19 6.56 -1.00
N PHE A 20 -6.94 5.32 -0.60
CA PHE A 20 -7.46 4.80 0.66
C PHE A 20 -6.80 5.53 1.83
N PHE A 21 -7.55 5.72 2.92
CA PHE A 21 -7.08 6.46 4.11
C PHE A 21 -6.64 7.89 3.77
N ALA A 22 -7.41 8.63 2.95
CA ALA A 22 -6.98 9.93 2.42
C ALA A 22 -6.58 11.00 3.48
N ALA A 23 -7.15 10.93 4.68
CA ALA A 23 -6.80 11.85 5.78
C ALA A 23 -5.39 11.57 6.33
N ASP A 24 -4.99 10.31 6.42
CA ASP A 24 -3.62 9.89 6.75
C ASP A 24 -3.22 8.69 5.88
N PRO A 25 -2.68 8.93 4.67
CA PRO A 25 -2.47 7.87 3.69
C PRO A 25 -1.32 6.95 4.11
N VAL A 26 -1.54 5.65 4.13
CA VAL A 26 -0.46 4.68 4.45
C VAL A 26 0.40 4.44 3.21
N LYS A 27 1.73 4.60 3.33
CA LYS A 27 2.66 4.32 2.23
C LYS A 27 3.27 2.93 2.43
N ILE A 28 2.69 1.94 1.76
CA ILE A 28 3.24 0.58 1.75
C ILE A 28 4.51 0.54 0.90
N VAL A 29 5.59 0.01 1.46
CA VAL A 29 6.90 -0.13 0.78
C VAL A 29 7.29 -1.59 0.54
N ARG A 30 6.67 -2.54 1.27
CA ARG A 30 6.91 -3.98 1.12
C ARG A 30 5.65 -4.76 1.48
N ALA A 31 5.44 -5.91 0.84
CA ALA A 31 4.45 -6.90 1.24
C ALA A 31 5.08 -8.29 1.31
N GLN A 32 4.62 -9.12 2.26
CA GLN A 32 5.03 -10.51 2.40
C GLN A 32 3.87 -11.35 2.95
N ARG A 33 3.44 -12.35 2.17
CA ARG A 33 2.26 -13.19 2.49
C ARG A 33 1.06 -12.30 2.82
N GLN A 34 0.42 -12.50 3.97
CA GLN A 34 -0.74 -11.75 4.42
C GLN A 34 -0.43 -10.37 5.02
N TYR A 35 0.82 -9.90 4.98
CA TYR A 35 1.21 -8.66 5.63
C TYR A 35 1.79 -7.63 4.66
N MET A 36 1.43 -6.37 4.89
CA MET A 36 2.04 -5.20 4.27
C MET A 36 2.81 -4.41 5.32
N PHE A 37 3.85 -3.70 4.87
CA PHE A 37 4.74 -2.92 5.73
C PHE A 37 4.87 -1.51 5.17
N ASP A 38 4.71 -0.52 6.05
CA ASP A 38 4.93 0.87 5.68
C ASP A 38 6.41 1.29 5.79
N GLU A 39 6.71 2.54 5.47
CA GLU A 39 8.07 3.09 5.52
C GLU A 39 8.66 3.18 6.94
N ARG A 40 7.84 3.04 7.99
CA ARG A 40 8.27 3.01 9.40
C ARG A 40 8.47 1.58 9.91
N GLY A 41 8.07 0.58 9.13
CA GLY A 41 8.16 -0.83 9.48
C GLY A 41 6.92 -1.36 10.21
N ASP A 42 5.85 -0.56 10.34
CA ASP A 42 4.61 -1.03 10.95
C ASP A 42 3.95 -2.08 10.05
N GLN A 43 3.42 -3.13 10.66
CA GLN A 43 2.85 -4.28 9.99
C GLN A 43 1.32 -4.19 9.94
N TYR A 44 0.76 -4.35 8.75
CA TYR A 44 -0.68 -4.32 8.50
C TYR A 44 -1.13 -5.65 7.91
N LEU A 45 -2.23 -6.22 8.40
CA LEU A 45 -2.85 -7.39 7.80
C LEU A 45 -3.53 -6.99 6.48
N ASP A 46 -3.21 -7.68 5.40
CA ASP A 46 -3.84 -7.47 4.10
C ASP A 46 -5.24 -8.08 4.09
N CYS A 47 -6.25 -7.22 4.29
CA CYS A 47 -7.67 -7.59 4.20
C CYS A 47 -8.34 -7.05 2.93
N ILE A 48 -7.58 -6.47 1.99
CA ILE A 48 -8.13 -5.77 0.83
C ILE A 48 -7.94 -6.60 -0.44
N ASN A 49 -6.87 -7.41 -0.55
CA ASN A 49 -6.67 -8.31 -1.67
C ASN A 49 -7.59 -9.55 -1.58
N ASN A 50 -8.52 -9.67 -2.54
CA ASN A 50 -9.48 -10.79 -2.63
C ASN A 50 -8.88 -12.11 -3.19
N VAL A 51 -7.58 -12.23 -3.40
CA VAL A 51 -6.96 -13.54 -3.72
C VAL A 51 -5.60 -13.66 -3.03
N ALA A 52 -5.62 -14.11 -1.77
CA ALA A 52 -4.41 -14.55 -1.08
C ALA A 52 -3.98 -15.90 -1.65
N HIS A 53 -3.10 -15.91 -2.67
CA HIS A 53 -2.41 -17.13 -3.08
C HIS A 53 -1.32 -17.47 -2.04
N GLY A 54 -1.75 -17.97 -0.87
CA GLY A 54 -0.89 -18.57 0.12
C GLY A 54 -0.43 -19.94 -0.35
N LYS A 55 0.55 -20.02 -1.25
CA LYS A 55 1.29 -21.28 -1.47
C LYS A 55 2.77 -21.08 -1.22
N ARG A 56 3.28 -21.75 -0.19
CA ARG A 56 4.71 -22.07 -0.05
C ARG A 56 5.11 -22.91 -1.28
N PRO A 57 6.19 -22.60 -2.02
CA PRO A 57 6.90 -23.66 -2.72
C PRO A 57 7.54 -24.52 -1.63
N GLY A 58 7.15 -25.79 -1.59
CA GLY A 58 7.98 -26.83 -1.01
C GLY A 58 9.16 -27.12 -1.92
#